data_AF-E7RQ81-F1
#
_entry.id   AF-E7RQ81-F1
#
_cell.length_a   1.000
_cell.length_b   1.000
_cell.length_c   1.000
_cell.angle_alpha   90.00
_cell.angle_beta   90.00
_cell.angle_gamma   90.00
#
_symmetry.space_group_name_H-M   'P 1'
#
loop_
_entity.id
_entity.type
_entity.pdbx_description
1 polymer ?
#
loop_
_entity_poly.entity_id
_entity_poly.type
_entity_poly.pdbx_seq_one_letter_code
_entity_poly.pdbx_strand_id
1 'polypeptide(L)'
;MTHFTVNQKQDKQFRLWLILSLVTFVLSNYPAPDAIPITGYNGYYVLVELILSPAVRYTVLLINTIMWLWMLYQLQKNSTSISNTLSNLWLAMGALYVLRTVFMHISYIHSFSNSFGLNIIIQALNFIYCIIQIWIGCILTFRHSGRIRQLGIAFLLCSIALTPIVLLIMFFTDQLQDYLLVLLRWLQMLFNAYLLICMRRVFKVEVSYTAPITATSETDNQDS
;
A
#
# COMPACT_ATOMS: atom_id res chain seq x y z
N MET A 1 -6.92 21.03 -9.29
CA MET A 1 -7.07 19.61 -9.72
C MET A 1 -7.60 18.78 -8.56
N THR A 2 -8.61 17.94 -8.77
CA THR A 2 -9.29 17.15 -7.71
C THR A 2 -9.10 15.64 -7.84
N HIS A 3 -8.67 15.16 -9.02
CA HIS A 3 -8.44 13.76 -9.38
C HIS A 3 -7.51 13.68 -10.61
N PHE A 4 -6.90 12.52 -10.83
CA PHE A 4 -6.13 12.17 -12.03
C PHE A 4 -6.99 11.33 -12.99
N THR A 5 -6.86 11.57 -14.29
CA THR A 5 -7.61 10.84 -15.31
C THR A 5 -6.83 9.63 -15.81
N VAL A 6 -7.51 8.49 -15.93
CA VAL A 6 -6.88 7.20 -16.30
C VAL A 6 -7.74 6.41 -17.26
N ASN A 7 -7.10 5.55 -18.06
CA ASN A 7 -7.80 4.68 -19.00
C ASN A 7 -8.52 3.54 -18.28
N GLN A 8 -9.56 2.98 -18.91
CA GLN A 8 -10.36 1.90 -18.34
C GLN A 8 -9.54 0.63 -17.99
N LYS A 9 -8.49 0.32 -18.78
CA LYS A 9 -7.55 -0.77 -18.47
C LYS A 9 -6.83 -0.54 -17.14
N GLN A 10 -6.45 0.70 -16.84
CA GLN A 10 -5.79 1.05 -15.58
C GLN A 10 -6.76 0.99 -14.40
N ASP A 11 -8.02 1.43 -14.54
CA ASP A 11 -9.04 1.26 -13.47
C ASP A 11 -9.27 -0.22 -13.12
N LYS A 12 -9.30 -1.11 -14.11
CA LYS A 12 -9.37 -2.56 -13.86
C LYS A 12 -8.14 -3.06 -13.09
N GLN A 13 -6.94 -2.61 -13.45
CA GLN A 13 -5.71 -2.95 -12.73
C GLN A 13 -5.72 -2.42 -11.29
N PHE A 14 -6.15 -1.18 -11.05
CA PHE A 14 -6.31 -0.62 -9.70
C PHE A 14 -7.25 -1.44 -8.82
N ARG A 15 -8.35 -1.95 -9.38
CA ARG A 15 -9.28 -2.84 -8.66
C ARG A 15 -8.67 -4.19 -8.36
N LEU A 16 -7.97 -4.79 -9.33
CA LEU A 16 -7.26 -6.06 -9.14
C LEU A 16 -6.22 -5.92 -8.02
N TRP A 17 -5.46 -4.83 -8.02
CA TRP A 17 -4.49 -4.54 -6.97
C TRP A 17 -5.15 -4.45 -5.58
N LEU A 18 -6.28 -3.76 -5.45
CA LEU A 18 -7.02 -3.72 -4.18
C LEU A 18 -7.49 -5.10 -3.71
N ILE A 19 -7.97 -5.94 -4.63
CA ILE A 19 -8.38 -7.32 -4.31
C ILE A 19 -7.17 -8.14 -3.86
N LEU A 20 -6.06 -8.08 -4.60
CA LEU A 20 -4.83 -8.77 -4.24
C LEU A 20 -4.27 -8.29 -2.90
N SER A 21 -4.36 -7.00 -2.59
CA SER A 21 -4.01 -6.45 -1.28
C SER A 21 -4.85 -7.06 -0.16
N LEU A 22 -6.16 -7.20 -0.36
CA LEU A 22 -7.06 -7.82 0.61
C LEU A 22 -6.77 -9.31 0.80
N VAL A 23 -6.51 -10.04 -0.29
CA VAL A 23 -6.15 -11.46 -0.22
C VAL A 23 -4.82 -11.64 0.50
N THR A 24 -3.81 -10.83 0.14
CA THR A 24 -2.50 -10.75 0.81
C THR A 24 -2.67 -10.46 2.30
N PHE A 25 -3.61 -9.58 2.66
CA PHE A 25 -3.95 -9.26 4.05
C PHE A 25 -4.47 -10.47 4.83
N VAL A 26 -5.46 -11.17 4.29
CA VAL A 26 -6.03 -12.35 4.94
C VAL A 26 -4.98 -13.42 5.10
N LEU A 27 -4.17 -13.68 4.08
CA LEU A 27 -3.11 -14.70 4.12
C LEU A 27 -2.00 -14.36 5.12
N SER A 28 -1.62 -13.08 5.25
CA SER A 28 -0.51 -12.66 6.12
C SER A 28 -0.87 -12.63 7.62
N ASN A 29 -2.17 -12.63 7.95
CA ASN A 29 -2.67 -12.58 9.33
C ASN A 29 -3.59 -13.76 9.67
N TYR A 30 -3.62 -14.79 8.83
CA TYR A 30 -4.37 -15.98 9.15
C TYR A 30 -3.83 -16.58 10.46
N PRO A 31 -4.67 -16.77 11.49
CA PRO A 31 -4.22 -17.26 12.79
C PRO A 31 -3.69 -18.69 12.62
N ALA A 32 -2.38 -18.85 12.79
CA ALA A 32 -1.74 -20.15 12.84
C ALA A 32 -1.81 -20.67 14.28
N PRO A 33 -2.26 -21.92 14.52
CA PRO A 33 -2.11 -22.53 15.83
C PRO A 33 -0.63 -22.76 16.12
N ASP A 34 -0.15 -22.35 17.31
CA ASP A 34 1.25 -22.48 17.74
C ASP A 34 1.72 -23.94 17.85
N ALA A 35 0.78 -24.88 17.92
CA ALA A 35 1.05 -26.31 17.87
C ALA A 35 0.00 -27.03 17.00
N ILE A 36 0.49 -27.85 16.07
CA ILE A 36 -0.34 -28.80 15.33
C ILE A 36 -0.51 -30.04 16.22
N PRO A 37 -1.72 -30.41 16.63
CA PRO A 37 -1.93 -31.61 17.43
C PRO A 37 -1.47 -32.85 16.64
N ILE A 38 -0.67 -33.70 17.30
CA ILE A 38 -0.10 -34.94 16.74
C ILE A 38 -1.20 -35.92 16.28
N THR A 39 -2.40 -35.79 16.84
CA THR A 39 -3.58 -36.60 16.52
C THR A 39 -4.60 -35.79 15.72
N GLY A 40 -4.52 -35.84 14.38
CA GLY A 40 -5.56 -35.31 13.49
C GLY A 40 -5.08 -34.38 12.37
N TYR A 41 -4.12 -34.83 11.55
CA TYR A 41 -3.73 -34.16 10.31
C TYR A 41 -4.88 -34.18 9.28
N ASN A 42 -5.79 -33.21 9.41
CA ASN A 42 -6.86 -32.90 8.46
C ASN A 42 -6.30 -32.02 7.31
N GLY A 43 -6.93 -32.04 6.14
CA GLY A 43 -6.67 -31.09 5.05
C GLY A 43 -6.65 -29.61 5.46
N TYR A 44 -7.30 -29.23 6.56
CA TYR A 44 -7.17 -27.93 7.23
C TYR A 44 -5.72 -27.62 7.63
N TYR A 45 -5.02 -28.55 8.28
CA TYR A 45 -3.63 -28.35 8.71
C TYR A 45 -2.67 -28.31 7.51
N VAL A 46 -2.94 -29.10 6.47
CA VAL A 46 -2.19 -29.05 5.21
C VAL A 46 -2.36 -27.70 4.53
N LEU A 47 -3.59 -27.15 4.49
CA LEU A 47 -3.87 -25.81 3.98
C LEU A 47 -3.18 -24.71 4.81
N VAL A 48 -3.19 -24.83 6.13
CA VAL A 48 -2.52 -23.90 7.04
C VAL A 48 -1.00 -23.94 6.84
N GLU A 49 -0.38 -25.12 6.77
CA GLU A 49 1.05 -25.25 6.45
C GLU A 49 1.41 -24.70 5.07
N LEU A 50 0.57 -24.94 4.07
CA LEU A 50 0.77 -24.41 2.71
C LEU A 50 0.73 -22.87 2.71
N ILE A 51 -0.23 -22.27 3.41
CA ILE A 51 -0.38 -20.80 3.52
C ILE A 51 0.77 -20.19 4.34
N LEU A 52 1.21 -20.87 5.40
CA LEU A 52 2.30 -20.40 6.26
C LEU A 52 3.69 -20.72 5.70
N SER A 53 3.77 -21.50 4.62
CA SER A 53 5.02 -21.81 3.94
C SER A 53 5.81 -20.55 3.64
N PRO A 54 7.13 -20.52 3.93
CA PRO A 54 7.99 -19.38 3.59
C PRO A 54 7.84 -18.96 2.14
N ALA A 55 7.70 -19.91 1.21
CA ALA A 55 7.52 -19.63 -0.21
C ALA A 55 6.25 -18.81 -0.49
N VAL A 56 5.12 -19.15 0.14
CA VAL A 56 3.87 -18.41 -0.01
C VAL A 56 3.99 -17.04 0.64
N ARG A 57 4.58 -16.94 1.84
CA ARG A 57 4.82 -15.66 2.53
C ARG A 57 5.68 -14.70 1.72
N TYR A 58 6.78 -15.17 1.14
CA TYR A 58 7.65 -14.35 0.28
C TYR A 58 6.95 -13.94 -1.02
N THR A 59 6.18 -14.84 -1.62
CA THR A 59 5.39 -14.54 -2.83
C THR A 59 4.35 -13.45 -2.57
N VAL A 60 3.61 -13.58 -1.47
CA VAL A 60 2.59 -12.62 -1.02
C VAL A 60 3.23 -11.26 -0.75
N LEU A 61 4.37 -11.23 -0.08
CA LEU A 61 5.11 -9.99 0.14
C LEU A 61 5.59 -9.34 -1.17
N LEU A 62 6.16 -10.13 -2.08
CA LEU A 62 6.62 -9.65 -3.38
C LEU A 62 5.48 -9.02 -4.18
N ILE A 63 4.32 -9.67 -4.22
CA ILE A 63 3.11 -9.14 -4.87
C ILE A 63 2.71 -7.79 -4.22
N ASN A 64 2.73 -7.71 -2.89
CA ASN A 64 2.42 -6.47 -2.17
C ASN A 64 3.43 -5.35 -2.50
N THR A 65 4.72 -5.67 -2.58
CA THR A 65 5.77 -4.72 -2.95
C THR A 65 5.60 -4.21 -4.38
N ILE A 66 5.36 -5.11 -5.34
CA ILE A 66 5.12 -4.74 -6.75
C ILE A 66 3.89 -3.85 -6.87
N MET A 67 2.80 -4.21 -6.20
CA MET A 67 1.57 -3.43 -6.18
C MET A 67 1.82 -2.02 -5.66
N TRP A 68 2.49 -1.89 -4.51
CA TRP A 68 2.77 -0.60 -3.88
C TRP A 68 3.66 0.28 -4.79
N LEU A 69 4.73 -0.30 -5.35
CA LEU A 69 5.59 0.39 -6.31
C LEU A 69 4.83 0.84 -7.56
N TRP A 70 3.93 0.01 -8.06
CA TRP A 70 3.13 0.35 -9.22
C TRP A 70 2.17 1.51 -8.93
N MET A 71 1.52 1.52 -7.76
CA MET A 71 0.69 2.66 -7.31
C MET A 71 1.50 3.96 -7.21
N LEU A 72 2.69 3.90 -6.61
CA LEU A 72 3.59 5.04 -6.51
C LEU A 72 4.05 5.53 -7.87
N TYR A 73 4.36 4.62 -8.80
CA TYR A 73 4.71 4.97 -10.18
C TYR A 73 3.57 5.70 -10.89
N GLN A 74 2.32 5.24 -10.75
CA GLN A 74 1.17 5.94 -11.34
C GLN A 74 0.97 7.33 -10.71
N LEU A 75 1.18 7.48 -9.41
CA LEU A 75 1.13 8.79 -8.73
C LEU A 75 2.25 9.71 -9.23
N GLN A 76 3.49 9.20 -9.31
CA GLN A 76 4.63 9.91 -9.86
C GLN A 76 4.33 10.41 -11.27
N LYS A 77 3.98 9.49 -12.19
CA LYS A 77 3.72 9.79 -13.60
C LYS A 77 2.65 10.87 -13.79
N ASN A 78 1.60 10.85 -12.98
CA ASN A 78 0.53 11.84 -13.10
C ASN A 78 0.84 13.15 -12.34
N SER A 79 1.68 13.10 -11.31
CA SER A 79 2.08 14.28 -10.53
C SER A 79 3.11 15.19 -11.22
N THR A 80 3.84 14.72 -12.25
CA THR A 80 4.74 15.57 -13.05
C THR A 80 4.00 16.73 -13.71
N SER A 81 2.73 16.53 -14.08
CA SER A 81 1.85 17.59 -14.59
C SER A 81 1.53 18.69 -13.55
N ILE A 82 1.70 18.40 -12.27
CA ILE A 82 1.42 19.30 -11.15
C ILE A 82 2.71 19.93 -10.62
N SER A 83 3.71 19.10 -10.30
CA SER A 83 4.95 19.53 -9.67
C SER A 83 6.04 18.47 -9.80
N ASN A 84 7.19 18.87 -10.34
CA ASN A 84 8.39 18.04 -10.37
C ASN A 84 8.87 17.64 -8.96
N THR A 85 8.71 18.54 -7.97
CA THR A 85 9.04 18.24 -6.57
C THR A 85 8.18 17.11 -6.04
N LEU A 86 6.86 17.14 -6.27
CA LEU A 86 5.95 16.08 -5.83
C LEU A 86 6.26 14.74 -6.51
N SER A 87 6.54 14.77 -7.82
CA SER A 87 7.00 13.59 -8.57
C SER A 87 8.27 12.97 -7.97
N ASN A 88 9.28 13.79 -7.66
CA ASN A 88 10.53 13.30 -7.07
C ASN A 88 10.32 12.72 -5.67
N LEU A 89 9.38 13.27 -4.88
CA LEU A 89 9.02 12.73 -3.57
C LEU A 89 8.37 11.34 -3.68
N TRP A 90 7.49 11.11 -4.67
CA TRP A 90 6.93 9.77 -4.91
C TRP A 90 8.01 8.75 -5.28
N LEU A 91 8.97 9.14 -6.13
CA LEU A 91 10.09 8.29 -6.50
C LEU A 91 10.98 7.97 -5.29
N ALA A 92 11.30 8.97 -4.47
CA ALA A 92 12.08 8.79 -3.24
C ALA A 92 11.36 7.87 -2.25
N MET A 93 10.04 8.02 -2.09
CA MET A 93 9.22 7.14 -1.25
C MET A 93 9.25 5.70 -1.75
N GLY A 94 9.20 5.48 -3.08
CA GLY A 94 9.31 4.16 -3.69
C GLY A 94 10.68 3.52 -3.46
N ALA A 95 11.76 4.27 -3.68
CA ALA A 95 13.13 3.80 -3.46
C ALA A 95 13.37 3.41 -2.00
N LEU A 96 12.93 4.24 -1.04
CA LEU A 96 13.04 3.95 0.39
C LEU A 96 12.21 2.73 0.79
N TYR A 97 11.03 2.55 0.21
CA TYR A 97 10.19 1.38 0.47
C TYR A 97 10.87 0.07 0.05
N VAL A 98 11.50 0.06 -1.13
CA VAL A 98 12.29 -1.09 -1.60
C VAL A 98 13.48 -1.34 -0.69
N LEU A 99 14.26 -0.29 -0.40
CA LEU A 99 15.45 -0.39 0.42
C LEU A 99 15.12 -0.96 1.80
N ARG A 100 14.07 -0.44 2.46
CA ARG A 100 13.55 -0.95 3.73
C ARG A 100 13.13 -2.42 3.64
N THR A 101 12.43 -2.80 2.57
CA THR A 101 11.99 -4.19 2.37
C THR A 101 13.19 -5.14 2.25
N VAL A 102 14.22 -4.74 1.48
CA VAL A 102 15.46 -5.50 1.30
C VAL A 102 16.22 -5.63 2.62
N PHE A 103 16.43 -4.53 3.37
CA PHE A 103 17.14 -4.60 4.66
C PHE A 103 16.40 -5.45 5.69
N MET A 104 15.06 -5.38 5.73
CA MET A 104 14.28 -6.30 6.56
C MET A 104 14.46 -7.76 6.12
N HIS A 105 14.61 -8.06 4.82
CA HIS A 105 14.88 -9.43 4.36
C HIS A 105 16.27 -9.92 4.74
N ILE A 106 17.28 -9.07 4.60
CA ILE A 106 18.63 -9.38 5.06
C ILE A 106 18.62 -9.72 6.56
N SER A 107 17.84 -9.00 7.37
CA SER A 107 17.70 -9.28 8.81
C SER A 107 16.98 -10.59 9.15
N TYR A 108 16.20 -11.17 8.23
CA TYR A 108 15.60 -12.48 8.42
C TYR A 108 16.60 -13.62 8.08
N ILE A 109 17.59 -13.35 7.24
CA ILE A 109 18.62 -14.32 6.83
C ILE A 109 19.82 -14.31 7.80
N HIS A 110 20.14 -13.15 8.39
CA HIS A 110 21.15 -13.02 9.43
C HIS A 110 20.47 -12.62 10.74
N SER A 111 20.45 -13.54 11.72
CA SER A 111 19.73 -13.35 12.98
C SER A 111 20.06 -12.01 13.64
N PHE A 112 19.01 -11.24 13.95
CA PHE A 112 19.03 -9.91 14.57
C PHE A 112 19.97 -9.76 15.79
N SER A 113 20.28 -10.85 16.49
CA SER A 113 21.12 -10.83 17.70
C SER A 113 22.56 -10.36 17.46
N ASN A 114 23.07 -10.36 16.22
CA ASN A 114 24.50 -10.15 15.95
C ASN A 114 24.87 -8.85 15.21
N SER A 115 23.92 -7.98 14.83
CA SER A 115 24.25 -6.77 14.07
C SER A 115 23.49 -5.53 14.54
N PHE A 116 24.03 -4.88 15.58
CA PHE A 116 23.61 -3.55 16.05
C PHE A 116 23.55 -2.52 14.90
N GLY A 117 24.50 -2.60 13.97
CA GLY A 117 24.55 -1.71 12.80
C GLY A 117 23.35 -1.85 11.85
N LEU A 118 22.89 -3.08 11.60
CA LEU A 118 21.76 -3.32 10.69
C LEU A 118 20.44 -2.82 11.28
N ASN A 119 20.25 -2.95 12.60
CA ASN A 119 19.08 -2.40 13.29
C ASN A 119 19.04 -0.87 13.20
N ILE A 120 20.17 -0.18 13.42
CA ILE A 120 20.26 1.28 13.26
C ILE A 120 19.88 1.71 11.83
N ILE A 121 20.38 1.01 10.82
CA ILE A 121 20.06 1.32 9.41
C ILE A 121 18.56 1.18 9.15
N ILE A 122 17.92 0.10 9.60
CA ILE A 122 16.47 -0.10 9.43
C ILE A 122 15.68 1.02 10.10
N GLN A 123 16.05 1.41 11.34
CA GLN A 123 15.36 2.47 12.06
C GLN A 123 15.54 3.84 11.37
N ALA A 124 16.74 4.14 10.89
CA ALA A 124 16.99 5.37 10.12
C ALA A 124 16.16 5.40 8.83
N LEU A 125 16.07 4.28 8.10
CA LEU A 125 15.24 4.19 6.89
C LEU A 125 13.75 4.37 7.20
N ASN A 126 13.25 3.79 8.29
CA ASN A 126 11.87 3.98 8.74
C ASN A 126 11.58 5.46 9.09
N PHE A 127 12.52 6.13 9.75
CA PHE A 127 12.41 7.53 10.11
C PHE A 127 12.38 8.44 8.87
N ILE A 128 13.32 8.24 7.93
CA ILE A 128 13.36 9.01 6.67
C ILE A 128 12.08 8.77 5.86
N TYR A 129 11.61 7.52 5.78
CA TYR A 129 10.35 7.18 5.11
C TYR A 129 9.17 7.95 5.72
N CYS A 130 9.10 8.05 7.05
CA CYS A 130 8.07 8.81 7.74
C CYS A 130 8.15 10.31 7.42
N ILE A 131 9.35 10.91 7.40
CA ILE A 131 9.54 12.32 7.03
C ILE A 131 9.02 12.58 5.61
N ILE A 132 9.40 11.75 4.64
CA ILE A 132 8.94 11.90 3.25
C ILE A 132 7.41 11.75 3.18
N GLN A 133 6.86 10.79 3.91
CA GLN A 133 5.41 10.59 3.97
C GLN A 133 4.66 11.81 4.51
N ILE A 134 5.17 12.42 5.59
CA ILE A 134 4.61 13.66 6.16
C ILE A 134 4.74 14.80 5.15
N TRP A 135 5.89 14.93 4.49
CA TRP A 135 6.12 15.99 3.52
C TRP A 135 5.14 15.91 2.34
N ILE A 136 4.97 14.72 1.77
CA ILE A 136 3.95 14.45 0.75
C ILE A 136 2.57 14.78 1.29
N GLY A 137 2.23 14.31 2.49
CA GLY A 137 0.95 14.57 3.16
C GLY A 137 0.64 16.07 3.28
N CYS A 138 1.60 16.88 3.70
CA CYS A 138 1.49 18.33 3.80
C CYS A 138 1.28 18.97 2.43
N ILE A 139 2.09 18.63 1.42
CA ILE A 139 1.95 19.18 0.06
C ILE A 139 0.55 18.88 -0.49
N LEU A 140 0.11 17.64 -0.38
CA LEU A 140 -1.20 17.19 -0.85
C LEU A 140 -2.36 17.87 -0.11
N THR A 141 -2.21 18.10 1.20
CA THR A 141 -3.28 18.67 2.04
C THR A 141 -3.43 20.17 1.84
N PHE A 142 -2.31 20.91 1.75
CA PHE A 142 -2.33 22.37 1.68
C PHE A 142 -2.48 22.92 0.25
N ARG A 143 -2.00 22.20 -0.78
CA ARG A 143 -2.02 22.69 -2.17
C ARG A 143 -3.16 22.16 -3.02
N HIS A 144 -3.90 21.16 -2.54
CA HIS A 144 -4.94 20.50 -3.33
C HIS A 144 -6.27 20.40 -2.60
N SER A 145 -7.32 20.07 -3.35
CA SER A 145 -8.68 19.92 -2.85
C SER A 145 -9.30 18.58 -3.31
N GLY A 146 -10.45 18.22 -2.73
CA GLY A 146 -11.15 16.99 -3.08
C GLY A 146 -10.36 15.72 -2.73
N ARG A 147 -10.28 14.77 -3.66
CA ARG A 147 -9.72 13.44 -3.41
C ARG A 147 -8.20 13.44 -3.20
N ILE A 148 -7.49 14.37 -3.86
CA ILE A 148 -6.04 14.56 -3.65
C ILE A 148 -5.76 15.04 -2.22
N ARG A 149 -6.58 15.95 -1.68
CA ARG A 149 -6.49 16.39 -0.28
C ARG A 149 -6.79 15.25 0.69
N GLN A 150 -7.78 14.40 0.38
CA GLN A 150 -8.08 13.20 1.19
C GLN A 150 -6.89 12.24 1.26
N LEU A 151 -6.16 12.05 0.16
CA LEU A 151 -4.91 11.28 0.15
C LEU A 151 -3.85 11.91 1.05
N GLY A 152 -3.69 13.24 1.00
CA GLY A 152 -2.78 13.98 1.88
C GLY A 152 -3.10 13.79 3.37
N ILE A 153 -4.38 13.93 3.74
CA ILE A 153 -4.86 13.71 5.11
C ILE A 153 -4.63 12.26 5.54
N ALA A 154 -4.87 11.29 4.64
CA ALA A 154 -4.62 9.88 4.92
C ALA A 154 -3.14 9.62 5.22
N PHE A 155 -2.22 10.20 4.46
CA PHE A 155 -0.79 10.09 4.72
C PHE A 155 -0.40 10.67 6.07
N LEU A 156 -0.91 11.85 6.43
CA LEU A 156 -0.65 12.49 7.72
C LEU A 156 -1.21 11.67 8.88
N LEU A 157 -2.44 11.18 8.78
CA LEU A 157 -3.05 10.32 9.81
C LEU A 157 -2.24 9.04 10.02
N CYS A 158 -1.82 8.37 8.94
CA CYS A 158 -1.02 7.15 9.05
C CYS A 158 0.35 7.42 9.68
N SER A 159 0.99 8.56 9.35
CA SER A 159 2.25 8.96 9.97
C SER A 159 2.09 9.29 11.46
N ILE A 160 1.07 10.06 11.84
CA ILE A 160 0.85 10.47 13.24
C ILE A 160 0.40 9.29 14.10
N ALA A 161 -0.37 8.34 13.57
CA ALA A 161 -0.81 7.18 14.33
C ALA A 161 0.31 6.15 14.57
N LEU A 162 1.22 5.97 13.60
CA LEU A 162 2.28 4.95 13.70
C LEU A 162 3.54 5.43 14.42
N THR A 163 3.90 6.72 14.29
CA THR A 163 5.15 7.25 14.85
C THR A 163 5.24 7.14 16.38
N PRO A 164 4.20 7.48 17.17
CA PRO A 164 4.22 7.37 18.63
C PRO A 164 4.35 5.92 19.10
N ILE A 165 3.72 4.98 18.40
CA ILE A 165 3.74 3.56 18.74
C ILE A 165 5.14 2.97 18.50
N VAL A 166 5.79 3.34 17.39
CA VAL A 166 7.18 2.92 17.10
C VAL A 166 8.16 3.49 18.14
N LEU A 167 7.96 4.74 18.57
CA LEU A 167 8.77 5.34 19.64
C LEU A 167 8.51 4.70 21.00
N LEU A 168 7.26 4.42 21.35
CA LEU A 168 6.88 3.74 22.60
C LEU A 168 7.53 2.35 22.71
N ILE A 169 7.59 1.60 21.62
CA ILE A 169 8.21 0.25 21.59
C ILE A 169 9.71 0.29 21.94
N MET A 170 10.40 1.42 21.74
CA MET A 170 11.80 1.57 22.14
C MET A 170 11.99 1.70 23.66
N PHE A 171 10.93 2.00 24.42
CA PHE A 171 11.00 2.22 25.87
C PHE A 171 10.54 1.03 26.71
N PHE A 172 10.01 -0.04 26.11
CA PHE A 172 9.55 -1.25 26.82
C PHE A 172 10.42 -2.47 26.48
N THR A 173 10.75 -3.31 27.47
CA THR A 173 11.68 -4.45 27.31
C THR A 173 11.04 -5.83 27.41
N ASP A 174 9.80 -5.96 27.90
CA ASP A 174 9.22 -7.27 28.23
C ASP A 174 7.91 -7.54 27.43
N GLN A 175 6.98 -8.32 27.96
CA GLN A 175 5.75 -8.78 27.29
C GLN A 175 4.88 -7.69 26.67
N LEU A 176 4.84 -6.49 27.26
CA LEU A 176 4.08 -5.37 26.70
C LEU A 176 4.59 -5.01 25.30
N GLN A 177 5.90 -5.16 25.06
CA GLN A 177 6.55 -4.93 23.77
C GLN A 177 6.03 -5.90 22.71
N ASP A 178 5.88 -7.19 23.03
CA ASP A 178 5.36 -8.20 22.11
C ASP A 178 3.90 -7.93 21.73
N TYR A 179 3.05 -7.62 22.72
CA TYR A 179 1.65 -7.23 22.44
C TYR A 179 1.55 -5.94 21.62
N LEU A 180 2.40 -4.94 21.92
CA LEU A 180 2.49 -3.69 21.14
C LEU A 180 3.00 -3.92 19.72
N LEU A 181 3.96 -4.83 19.51
CA LEU A 181 4.47 -5.20 18.19
C LEU A 181 3.41 -5.89 17.34
N VAL A 182 2.64 -6.81 17.93
CA VAL A 182 1.50 -7.45 17.25
C VAL A 182 0.47 -6.38 16.87
N LEU A 183 0.06 -5.54 17.82
CA LEU A 183 -0.90 -4.46 17.56
C LEU A 183 -0.40 -3.49 16.48
N LEU A 184 0.88 -3.10 16.53
CA LEU A 184 1.52 -2.25 15.54
C LEU A 184 1.48 -2.89 14.15
N ARG A 185 1.72 -4.19 14.04
CA ARG A 185 1.65 -4.92 12.76
C ARG A 185 0.23 -4.86 12.18
N TRP A 186 -0.80 -5.08 13.00
CA TRP A 186 -2.19 -4.96 12.57
C TRP A 186 -2.57 -3.53 12.14
N LEU A 187 -2.20 -2.53 12.95
CA LEU A 187 -2.43 -1.12 12.65
C LEU A 187 -1.71 -0.68 11.38
N GLN A 188 -0.43 -1.01 11.24
CA GLN A 188 0.36 -0.69 10.06
C GLN A 188 -0.29 -1.27 8.80
N MET A 189 -0.86 -2.46 8.91
CA MET A 189 -1.52 -3.11 7.79
C MET A 189 -2.86 -2.47 7.42
N LEU A 190 -3.69 -2.14 8.41
CA LEU A 190 -4.93 -1.38 8.22
C LEU A 190 -4.66 -0.02 7.58
N PHE A 191 -3.62 0.69 8.05
CA PHE A 191 -3.20 1.96 7.48
C PHE A 191 -2.70 1.82 6.05
N ASN A 192 -1.91 0.80 5.73
CA ASN A 192 -1.49 0.53 4.36
C ASN A 192 -2.67 0.25 3.43
N ALA A 193 -3.65 -0.54 3.87
CA ALA A 193 -4.88 -0.80 3.10
C ALA A 193 -5.69 0.48 2.89
N TYR A 194 -5.83 1.30 3.94
CA TYR A 194 -6.49 2.60 3.85
C TYR A 194 -5.78 3.54 2.86
N LEU A 195 -4.45 3.61 2.90
CA LEU A 195 -3.66 4.38 1.95
C LEU A 195 -3.87 3.90 0.51
N LEU A 196 -3.85 2.59 0.25
CA LEU A 196 -4.12 2.05 -1.09
C LEU A 196 -5.52 2.44 -1.61
N ILE A 197 -6.54 2.37 -0.75
CA ILE A 197 -7.90 2.81 -1.10
C ILE A 197 -7.90 4.30 -1.44
N CYS A 198 -7.25 5.13 -0.62
CA CYS A 198 -7.15 6.57 -0.87
C CYS A 198 -6.38 6.88 -2.16
N MET A 199 -5.25 6.22 -2.42
CA MET A 199 -4.47 6.37 -3.64
C MET A 199 -5.33 6.02 -4.87
N ARG A 200 -6.08 4.92 -4.81
CA ARG A 200 -7.00 4.51 -5.88
C ARG A 200 -8.09 5.55 -6.12
N ARG A 201 -8.65 6.16 -5.06
CA ARG A 201 -9.72 7.17 -5.18
C ARG A 201 -9.28 8.41 -5.94
N VAL A 202 -7.98 8.74 -5.92
CA VAL A 202 -7.45 9.88 -6.67
C VAL A 202 -7.60 9.68 -8.18
N PHE A 203 -7.63 8.44 -8.67
CA PHE A 203 -7.82 8.16 -10.09
C PHE A 203 -9.31 8.05 -10.46
N LYS A 204 -9.68 8.60 -11.62
CA LYS A 204 -11.03 8.51 -12.20
C LYS A 204 -10.94 8.23 -13.69
N VAL A 205 -11.83 7.39 -14.21
CA VAL A 205 -11.95 7.17 -15.66
C VAL A 205 -12.65 8.38 -16.28
N GLU A 206 -12.07 8.93 -17.35
CA GLU A 206 -12.78 9.88 -18.21
C GLU A 206 -13.91 9.13 -18.91
N VAL A 207 -15.15 9.50 -18.61
CA VAL A 207 -16.29 9.05 -19.41
C VAL A 207 -16.23 9.89 -20.67
N SER A 208 -15.63 9.35 -21.73
CA SER A 208 -15.80 9.91 -23.07
C SER A 208 -17.31 9.86 -23.36
N TYR A 209 -17.97 11.01 -23.40
CA TYR A 209 -19.30 11.12 -23.98
C TYR A 209 -19.15 10.73 -25.45
N THR A 210 -19.41 9.46 -25.77
CA THR A 210 -19.85 9.12 -27.12
C THR A 210 -21.22 9.76 -27.21
N ALA A 211 -21.33 10.84 -28.00
CA ALA A 211 -22.63 11.42 -28.30
C ALA A 211 -23.56 10.28 -28.73
N PRO A 212 -24.81 10.21 -28.23
CA PRO A 212 -25.77 9.30 -28.80
C PRO A 212 -25.79 9.60 -30.30
N ILE A 213 -25.60 8.57 -31.12
CA ILE A 213 -25.84 8.67 -32.55
C ILE A 213 -27.31 9.03 -32.66
N THR A 214 -27.61 10.32 -32.81
CA THR A 214 -28.92 10.78 -33.23
C THR A 214 -29.10 10.15 -34.59
N ALA A 215 -29.89 9.09 -34.67
CA ALA A 215 -30.43 8.64 -35.94
C ALA A 215 -31.27 9.82 -36.44
N THR A 216 -30.67 10.67 -37.27
CA THR A 216 -31.42 11.51 -38.19
C THR A 216 -32.22 10.54 -39.04
N SER A 217 -33.49 10.38 -38.72
CA SER A 217 -34.47 9.90 -39.68
C SER A 217 -34.42 10.90 -40.84
N GLU A 218 -33.74 10.51 -41.91
CA GLU A 218 -33.89 11.14 -43.20
C GLU A 218 -35.39 11.19 -43.51
N THR A 219 -35.88 12.40 -43.68
CA THR A 219 -37.12 12.68 -44.38
C THR A 219 -37.00 12.13 -45.79
N ASP A 220 -37.52 10.93 -46.02
CA ASP A 220 -37.85 10.48 -47.36
C ASP A 220 -39.03 11.30 -47.85
N ASN A 221 -38.71 12.34 -48.63
CA ASN A 221 -39.58 12.82 -49.68
C ASN A 221 -39.82 11.65 -50.64
N GLN A 222 -41.03 11.12 -50.68
CA GLN A 222 -41.53 10.44 -51.86
C GLN A 222 -42.84 11.10 -52.29
N ASP A 223 -42.72 11.83 -53.40
CA ASP A 223 -43.79 12.20 -54.30
C ASP A 223 -44.68 10.98 -54.63
N SER A 224 -45.99 11.11 -54.44
CA SER A 224 -47.10 10.51 -55.22
C SER A 224 -48.44 11.03 -54.72
#